data_AF-A0A6L5K549-F1
#
_entry.id   AF-A0A6L5K549-F1
#
_cell.length_a   1.000
_cell.length_b   1.000
_cell.length_c   1.000
_cell.angle_alpha   90.00
_cell.angle_beta   90.00
_cell.angle_gamma   90.00
#
_symmetry.space_group_name_H-M   'P 1'
#
loop_
_entity.id
_entity.type
_entity.pdbx_description
1 polymer ?
#
loop_
_entity_poly.entity_id
_entity_poly.type
_entity_poly.pdbx_seq_one_letter_code
_entity_poly.pdbx_strand_id
1 'polypeptide(L)' 'MKKIGILYHPMNDDARGMAEEVKTFLAARGIAAWLCSAWEAEEAKLKVDGTDLLLSIGGDGTILRAAQIAAGAKAPLP' A
#
# COMPACT_ATOMS: atom_id res chain seq x y z
N MET A 1 7.45 -8.85 10.33
CA MET A 1 6.83 -8.30 9.11
C MET A 1 7.61 -8.81 7.93
N LYS A 2 6.96 -9.53 7.03
CA LYS A 2 7.52 -10.16 5.83
C LYS A 2 7.02 -9.50 4.55
N LYS A 3 5.80 -8.93 4.55
CA LYS A 3 5.17 -8.33 3.37
C LYS A 3 4.43 -7.04 3.72
N ILE A 4 4.78 -5.93 3.06
CA ILE A 4 4.15 -4.61 3.23
C ILE A 4 3.48 -4.19 1.93
N GLY A 5 2.26 -3.68 2.02
CA GLY A 5 1.54 -3.07 0.91
C GLY A 5 1.64 -1.56 0.94
N ILE A 6 1.78 -0.93 -0.22
CA ILE A 6 1.83 0.53 -0.35
C ILE A 6 0.78 0.95 -1.37
N LEU A 7 -0.19 1.73 -0.91
CA LEU A 7 -1.25 2.32 -1.73
C LEU A 7 -0.97 3.80 -1.94
N TYR A 8 -0.90 4.23 -3.20
CA TYR A 8 -0.65 5.63 -3.54
C TYR A 8 -1.81 6.24 -4.34
N HIS A 9 -1.95 7.56 -4.26
CA HIS A 9 -2.91 8.28 -5.10
C HIS A 9 -2.40 8.39 -6.55
N PRO A 10 -3.09 7.84 -7.58
CA PRO A 10 -2.54 7.72 -8.93
C PRO A 10 -2.37 9.04 -9.67
N MET A 11 -3.14 10.07 -9.32
CA MET A 11 -3.03 11.41 -9.95
C MET A 11 -1.98 12.32 -9.29
N ASN A 12 -1.21 11.81 -8.33
CA ASN A 12 -0.15 12.58 -7.69
C ASN A 12 1.20 11.90 -7.99
N ASP A 13 1.96 12.48 -8.91
CA ASP A 13 3.27 11.96 -9.30
C ASP A 13 4.27 11.95 -8.13
N ASP A 14 4.17 12.91 -7.20
CA ASP A 14 4.99 12.93 -5.99
C ASP A 14 4.63 11.75 -5.05
N ALA A 15 3.35 11.40 -4.97
CA ALA A 15 2.90 10.25 -4.18
C ALA A 15 3.43 8.93 -4.75
N ARG A 16 3.49 8.80 -6.08
CA ARG A 16 4.08 7.62 -6.74
C ARG A 16 5.59 7.57 -6.50
N GLY A 17 6.29 8.70 -6.64
CA GLY A 17 7.73 8.79 -6.37
C GLY A 17 8.07 8.36 -4.95
N MET A 18 7.37 8.94 -3.96
CA MET A 18 7.52 8.57 -2.55
C MET A 18 7.23 7.08 -2.31
N ALA A 19 6.22 6.51 -2.99
CA ALA A 19 5.87 5.11 -2.83
C ALA A 19 6.96 4.15 -3.34
N GLU A 20 7.62 4.47 -4.47
CA GLU A 20 8.78 3.71 -4.97
C GLU A 20 10.01 3.88 -4.07
N GLU A 21 10.25 5.07 -3.51
CA GLU A 21 11.31 5.29 -2.53
C GLU A 21 11.11 4.42 -1.28
N VAL A 22 9.89 4.40 -0.73
CA VAL A 22 9.54 3.56 0.43
C VAL A 22 9.71 2.08 0.10
N LYS A 23 9.27 1.63 -1.08
CA LYS A 23 9.48 0.24 -1.52
C LYS A 23 10.96 -0.11 -1.62
N THR A 24 11.78 0.79 -2.18
CA THR A 24 13.23 0.61 -2.30
C THR A 24 13.89 0.52 -0.92
N PHE A 25 13.48 1.39 0.01
CA PHE A 25 13.93 1.38 1.39
C PHE A 25 13.58 0.08 2.12
N LEU A 26 12.38 -0.46 1.91
CA LEU A 26 11.95 -1.73 2.48
C LEU A 26 12.70 -2.92 1.87
N ALA A 27 12.91 -2.91 0.55
CA ALA A 27 13.66 -3.94 -0.15
C ALA A 27 15.11 -4.01 0.34
N ALA A 28 15.76 -2.86 0.58
CA ALA A 28 17.11 -2.79 1.15
C ALA A 28 17.21 -3.42 2.56
N ARG A 29 16.09 -3.55 3.27
CA ARG A 29 15.97 -4.20 4.57
C ARG A 29 15.52 -5.67 4.50
N GLY A 30 15.39 -6.22 3.29
CA GLY A 30 14.92 -7.59 3.06
C GLY A 30 13.41 -7.77 3.30
N ILE A 31 12.64 -6.68 3.31
CA ILE A 31 11.19 -6.73 3.48
C ILE A 31 10.55 -6.71 2.09
N ALA A 32 9.69 -7.69 1.79
CA ALA A 32 8.94 -7.68 0.54
C ALA A 32 7.90 -6.56 0.56
N ALA A 33 7.87 -5.74 -0.48
CA ALA A 33 6.91 -4.65 -0.61
C ALA A 33 6.24 -4.66 -1.98
N TRP A 34 4.94 -4.41 -2.01
CA TRP A 34 4.16 -4.26 -3.24
C TRP A 34 3.55 -2.88 -3.33
N LEU A 35 3.40 -2.40 -4.57
CA LEU A 35 2.76 -1.14 -4.90
C LEU A 35 1.45 -1.40 -5.63
N CYS A 36 0.45 -0.58 -5.34
CA CYS A 36 -0.79 -0.54 -6.09
C CYS A 36 -1.41 0.85 -5.99
N SER A 37 -2.13 1.25 -7.03
CA SER A 37 -2.93 2.47 -7.01
C SER A 37 -4.09 2.28 -6.04
N ALA A 38 -4.38 3.29 -5.22
CA ALA A 38 -5.57 3.28 -4.36
C ALA A 38 -6.88 3.21 -5.16
N TRP A 39 -6.87 3.47 -6.47
CA TRP A 39 -8.06 3.35 -7.33
C TRP A 39 -8.24 1.93 -7.89
N GLU A 40 -7.18 1.12 -7.91
CA GLU A 40 -7.19 -0.27 -8.41
C GLU A 40 -7.54 -1.23 -7.25
N ALA A 41 -8.70 -1.02 -6.63
CA ALA A 41 -9.08 -1.73 -5.41
C ALA A 41 -9.11 -3.26 -5.57
N GLU A 42 -9.49 -3.77 -6.74
CA GLU A 42 -9.51 -5.21 -7.00
C GLU A 42 -8.08 -5.80 -7.07
N GLU A 43 -7.15 -5.10 -7.72
CA GLU A 43 -5.75 -5.51 -7.75
C GLU A 43 -5.13 -5.47 -6.34
N ALA A 44 -5.45 -4.42 -5.57
CA ALA A 44 -5.00 -4.30 -4.19
C ALA A 44 -5.55 -5.42 -3.29
N LYS A 45 -6.81 -5.84 -3.47
CA LYS A 45 -7.41 -6.97 -2.75
C LYS A 45 -6.73 -8.31 -3.06
N LEU A 46 -6.25 -8.52 -4.28
CA LEU A 46 -5.49 -9.72 -4.63
C LEU A 46 -4.10 -9.73 -3.97
N LYS A 47 -3.51 -8.55 -3.75
CA LYS A 47 -2.17 -8.39 -3.19
C LYS A 47 -2.15 -8.32 -1.67
N VAL A 48 -3.22 -7.85 -1.04
CA VAL A 48 -3.31 -7.63 0.41
C VAL A 48 -3.29 -8.93 1.21
N ASP A 49 -3.64 -10.07 0.60
CA ASP A 49 -3.54 -11.35 1.30
C ASP A 49 -2.09 -11.66 1.73
N GLY A 50 -1.93 -12.08 2.98
CA GLY A 50 -0.63 -12.27 3.64
C GLY A 50 0.19 -10.99 3.84
N THR A 51 -0.40 -9.80 3.74
CA THR A 51 0.26 -8.51 4.01
C THR A 51 0.18 -8.18 5.50
N ASP A 52 1.32 -7.86 6.11
CA ASP A 52 1.43 -7.55 7.55
C ASP A 52 1.13 -6.08 7.88
N LEU A 53 1.21 -5.19 6.88
CA LEU A 53 0.96 -3.76 7.01
C LEU A 53 0.60 -3.14 5.66
N LEU A 54 -0.40 -2.25 5.66
CA LEU A 54 -0.79 -1.49 4.48
C LEU A 54 -0.53 0.02 4.69
N LEU A 55 0.47 0.57 4.01
CA LEU A 55 0.78 1.99 4.01
C LEU A 55 -0.05 2.73 2.96
N SER A 56 -0.60 3.88 3.32
CA SER A 56 -1.28 4.77 2.38
C SER A 56 -0.50 6.07 2.18
N ILE A 57 -0.25 6.46 0.93
CA ILE A 57 0.48 7.67 0.55
C ILE A 57 -0.47 8.53 -0.27
N GLY A 58 -1.05 9.53 0.39
CA GLY A 58 -2.05 10.44 -0.18
C GLY A 58 -2.86 11.12 0.92
N GLY A 59 -4.03 11.64 0.57
CA GLY A 59 -4.95 12.26 1.53
C GLY A 59 -6.03 11.31 2.06
N ASP A 60 -7.09 11.89 2.62
CA ASP A 60 -8.18 11.14 3.28
C ASP A 60 -8.90 10.16 2.34
N GLY A 61 -9.02 10.50 1.06
CA GLY A 61 -9.59 9.59 0.06
C GLY A 61 -8.73 8.34 -0.19
N THR A 62 -7.42 8.41 0.08
CA THR A 62 -6.50 7.27 -0.04
C THR A 62 -6.56 6.40 1.22
N ILE A 63 -6.59 7.00 2.42
CA ILE A 63 -6.67 6.24 3.68
C ILE A 63 -7.99 5.48 3.81
N LEU A 64 -9.12 6.08 3.40
CA LEU A 64 -10.42 5.40 3.43
C LEU A 64 -10.46 4.19 2.49
N ARG A 65 -9.86 4.31 1.30
CA ARG A 65 -9.75 3.18 0.35
C ARG A 65 -8.81 2.10 0.88
N ALA A 66 -7.67 2.49 1.46
CA ALA A 66 -6.77 1.56 2.13
C ALA A 66 -7.49 0.81 3.26
N ALA A 67 -8.29 1.51 4.06
CA ALA A 67 -9.07 0.90 5.13
C ALA A 67 -10.11 -0.08 4.62
N GLN A 68 -10.80 0.22 3.51
CA GLN A 68 -11.73 -0.72 2.88
C GLN A 68 -11.02 -1.99 2.37
N ILE A 69 -9.81 -1.86 1.81
CA ILE A 69 -9.02 -2.99 1.32
C ILE A 69 -8.53 -3.85 2.51
N ALA A 70 -8.04 -3.22 3.58
CA ALA A 70 -7.59 -3.91 4.79
C ALA A 70 -8.73 -4.51 5.62
N ALA A 71 -9.93 -3.92 5.60
CA ALA A 71 -11.10 -4.52 6.25
C ALA A 71 -11.48 -5.86 5.60
N GLY A 72 -11.24 -6.02 4.30
CA GLY A 72 -11.49 -7.27 3.57
C GLY A 72 -10.46 -8.37 3.84
N ALA A 73 -9.25 -8.01 4.28
CA ALA A 73 -8.16 -8.94 4.52
C ALA A 73 -7.46 -8.54 5.81
N LYS A 74 -7.62 -9.31 6.89
CA LYS A 74 -7.21 -9.09 8.31
C LYS A 74 -5.81 -8.46 8.55
N ALA A 75 -5.52 -7.30 7.97
CA ALA A 75 -4.23 -6.66 7.90
C ALA A 75 -4.28 -5.34 8.69
N PRO A 76 -3.29 -5.05 9.54
CA PRO A 76 -3.19 -3.79 10.28
C PRO A 76 -3.04 -2.59 9.34
N LEU A 77 -3.71 -1.49 9.70
CA LEU A 77 -3.52 -0.16 9.11
C LEU A 77 -2.66 0.69 10.08
N PRO A 78 -1.62 1.39 9.60
CA PRO A 78 -0.95 2.45 10.33
C PRO A 78 -1.74 3.77 10.30
#